data_AF-A0A536WDL2-F1
#
_entry.id   AF-A0A536WDL2-F1
#
_cell.length_a   1.000
_cell.length_b   1.000
_cell.length_c   1.000
_cell.angle_alpha   90.00
_cell.angle_beta   90.00
_cell.angle_gamma   90.00
#
_symmetry.space_group_name_H-M   'P 1'
#
loop_
_entity.id
_entity.type
_entity.pdbx_description
1 polymer ?
#
loop_
_entity_poly.entity_id
_entity_poly.type
_entity_poly.pdbx_seq_one_letter_code
_entity_poly.pdbx_strand_id
1 'polypeptide(L)'
;MARTHATAALILLAGCAMIERSPERVVVMTSVTQFSSGEPGETLPLGWRAWTVGKYKKATEYSLVKEDGRTVILASANGSASGLSQDVRVDTREFPLLSWRWKVPELIAGADNTRRNREDSPVRMIVTFQGDTSKWSFEDRLFASQMKMLTGYEMPYATLMYIWEN
;
A
#
# COMPACT_ATOMS: atom_id res chain seq x y z
N MET A 1 19.62 8.37 -73.36
CA MET A 1 19.24 9.25 -72.24
C MET A 1 18.09 8.61 -71.49
N ALA A 2 18.38 7.80 -70.46
CA ALA A 2 17.37 7.16 -69.61
C ALA A 2 17.27 7.95 -68.30
N ARG A 3 16.05 8.36 -67.92
CA ARG A 3 15.77 9.14 -66.70
C ARG A 3 15.56 8.18 -65.53
N THR A 4 16.41 8.26 -64.53
CA THR A 4 16.30 7.56 -63.25
C THR A 4 15.31 8.30 -62.36
N HIS A 5 14.20 7.67 -61.98
CA HIS A 5 13.28 8.21 -60.98
C HIS A 5 13.71 7.73 -59.60
N ALA A 6 14.22 8.64 -58.76
CA ALA A 6 14.50 8.37 -57.35
C ALA A 6 13.20 8.54 -56.55
N THR A 7 12.70 7.45 -55.97
CA THR A 7 11.55 7.45 -55.06
C THR A 7 12.04 7.75 -53.65
N ALA A 8 11.70 8.93 -53.12
CA ALA A 8 11.99 9.28 -51.73
C ALA A 8 10.93 8.62 -50.81
N ALA A 9 11.37 7.73 -49.93
CA ALA A 9 10.53 7.15 -48.89
C ALA A 9 10.41 8.13 -47.72
N LEU A 10 9.20 8.66 -47.50
CA LEU A 10 8.87 9.50 -46.36
C LEU A 10 8.66 8.60 -45.13
N ILE A 11 9.57 8.67 -44.15
CA ILE A 11 9.43 7.97 -42.87
C ILE A 11 8.48 8.79 -41.99
N LEU A 12 7.25 8.31 -41.82
CA LEU A 12 6.28 8.86 -40.87
C LEU A 12 6.68 8.46 -39.44
N LEU A 13 7.23 9.40 -38.69
CA LEU A 13 7.41 9.29 -37.23
C LEU A 13 6.02 9.32 -36.58
N ALA A 14 5.45 8.15 -36.32
CA ALA A 14 4.29 8.02 -35.44
C ALA A 14 4.74 8.35 -34.00
N GLY A 15 4.42 9.56 -33.55
CA GLY A 15 4.64 9.98 -32.18
C GLY A 15 3.93 9.02 -31.22
N CYS A 16 4.68 8.47 -30.26
CA CYS A 16 4.10 7.77 -29.14
C CYS A 16 3.26 8.78 -28.35
N ALA A 17 1.93 8.73 -28.50
CA ALA A 17 1.03 9.43 -27.62
C ALA A 17 1.25 8.86 -26.20
N MET A 18 1.97 9.62 -25.37
CA MET A 18 1.99 9.36 -23.95
C MET A 18 0.57 9.56 -23.45
N ILE A 19 -0.12 8.46 -23.16
CA ILE A 19 -1.34 8.50 -22.36
C ILE A 19 -0.90 9.07 -21.02
N GLU A 20 -1.13 10.36 -20.81
CA GLU A 20 -1.12 10.96 -19.49
C GLU A 20 -2.20 10.23 -18.69
N ARG A 21 -1.79 9.28 -17.85
CA ARG A 21 -2.67 8.75 -16.81
C ARG A 21 -3.05 9.93 -15.94
N SER A 22 -4.27 10.42 -16.12
CA SER A 22 -4.88 11.38 -15.21
C SER A 22 -4.67 10.84 -13.79
N PRO A 23 -4.09 11.62 -12.85
CA PRO A 23 -3.84 11.14 -11.51
C PRO A 23 -5.18 10.66 -10.96
N GLU A 24 -5.24 9.38 -10.60
CA GLU A 24 -6.37 8.78 -9.91
C GLU A 24 -6.72 9.72 -8.75
N ARG A 25 -7.97 10.18 -8.70
CA ARG A 25 -8.39 11.20 -7.75
C ARG A 25 -8.35 10.57 -6.35
N VAL A 26 -7.20 10.67 -5.68
CA VAL A 26 -7.02 10.15 -4.32
C VAL A 26 -7.91 10.99 -3.42
N VAL A 27 -9.04 10.40 -2.99
CA VAL A 27 -9.89 11.04 -2.00
C VAL A 27 -9.15 10.94 -0.66
N VAL A 28 -8.43 12.00 -0.31
CA VAL A 28 -7.69 12.06 0.95
C VAL A 28 -8.67 12.33 2.07
N MET A 29 -8.85 11.37 2.97
CA MET A 29 -9.76 11.51 4.10
C MET A 29 -9.13 12.35 5.21
N THR A 30 -9.96 13.11 5.94
CA THR A 30 -9.51 13.92 7.10
C THR A 30 -9.46 13.10 8.40
N SER A 31 -9.94 11.87 8.38
CA SER A 31 -9.89 10.89 9.47
C SER A 31 -9.80 9.48 8.91
N VAL A 32 -9.36 8.52 9.73
CA VAL A 32 -9.40 7.09 9.38
C VAL A 32 -10.84 6.60 9.40
N THR A 33 -11.30 6.01 8.29
CA THR A 33 -12.64 5.42 8.21
C THR A 33 -12.66 4.15 9.06
N GLN A 34 -13.58 4.06 10.02
CA GLN A 34 -13.69 2.87 10.86
C GLN A 34 -14.31 1.70 10.10
N PHE A 35 -13.77 0.49 10.24
CA PHE A 35 -14.42 -0.73 9.72
C PHE A 35 -15.84 -0.93 10.25
N SER A 36 -16.11 -0.45 11.46
CA SER A 36 -17.43 -0.57 12.09
C SER A 36 -18.52 0.32 11.50
N SER A 37 -18.19 1.24 10.58
CA SER A 37 -19.21 2.01 9.85
C SER A 37 -19.72 1.30 8.60
N GLY A 38 -19.10 0.17 8.23
CA GLY A 38 -19.54 -0.65 7.10
C GLY A 38 -20.58 -1.69 7.49
N GLU A 39 -21.34 -2.15 6.50
CA GLU A 39 -22.21 -3.32 6.63
C GLU A 39 -21.40 -4.61 6.41
N PRO A 40 -21.80 -5.74 7.02
CA PRO A 40 -21.16 -7.03 6.76
C PRO A 40 -21.16 -7.40 5.27
N GLY A 41 -20.05 -7.94 4.79
CA GLY A 41 -19.84 -8.30 3.39
C GLY A 41 -18.41 -8.04 2.92
N GLU A 42 -18.16 -8.18 1.62
CA GLU A 42 -16.82 -8.02 1.03
C GLU A 42 -16.49 -6.56 0.68
N THR A 43 -17.48 -5.66 0.76
CA THR A 43 -17.28 -4.24 0.44
C THR A 43 -16.60 -3.54 1.59
N LEU A 44 -15.37 -3.06 1.37
CA LEU A 44 -14.64 -2.27 2.35
C LEU A 44 -15.24 -0.86 2.50
N PRO A 45 -15.12 -0.22 3.68
CA PRO A 45 -15.54 1.16 3.86
C PRO A 45 -14.73 2.11 2.96
N LEU A 46 -15.29 3.29 2.69
CA LEU A 46 -14.69 4.28 1.81
C LEU A 46 -13.23 4.60 2.16
N GLY A 47 -12.36 4.54 1.15
CA GLY A 47 -10.94 4.90 1.23
C GLY A 47 -10.00 3.74 1.54
N TRP A 48 -10.51 2.61 2.05
CA TRP A 48 -9.70 1.42 2.24
C TRP A 48 -9.46 0.69 0.92
N ARG A 49 -8.21 0.29 0.70
CA ARG A 49 -7.78 -0.46 -0.48
C ARG A 49 -6.89 -1.62 -0.06
N ALA A 50 -7.07 -2.76 -0.71
CA ALA A 50 -6.15 -3.88 -0.57
C ALA A 50 -4.83 -3.59 -1.28
N TRP A 51 -3.72 -3.96 -0.63
CA TRP A 51 -2.36 -3.83 -1.14
C TRP A 51 -1.63 -5.16 -0.95
N THR A 52 -0.96 -5.68 -1.97
CA THR A 52 -0.21 -6.95 -1.89
C THR A 52 1.30 -6.72 -1.82
N VAL A 53 2.01 -7.56 -1.06
CA VAL A 53 3.47 -7.52 -0.96
C VAL A 53 4.07 -8.20 -2.20
N GLY A 54 4.03 -7.48 -3.32
CA GLY A 54 4.54 -7.95 -4.61
C GLY A 54 3.53 -8.77 -5.41
N LYS A 55 3.79 -8.86 -6.72
CA LYS A 55 2.85 -9.40 -7.72
C LYS A 55 2.50 -10.89 -7.54
N TYR A 56 3.37 -11.66 -6.91
CA TYR A 56 3.28 -13.13 -6.86
C TYR A 56 2.86 -13.70 -5.49
N LYS A 57 2.63 -12.85 -4.49
CA LYS A 57 2.16 -13.31 -3.18
C LYS A 57 0.64 -13.49 -3.19
N LYS A 58 0.17 -14.57 -2.55
CA LYS A 58 -1.25 -14.75 -2.29
C LYS A 58 -1.75 -13.59 -1.43
N ALA A 59 -2.89 -13.01 -1.79
CA ALA A 59 -3.54 -11.97 -0.99
C ALA A 59 -4.27 -12.60 0.20
N THR A 60 -4.25 -11.92 1.35
CA THR A 60 -5.15 -12.17 2.47
C THR A 60 -6.58 -11.86 2.04
N GLU A 61 -7.52 -12.72 2.42
CA GLU A 61 -8.94 -12.53 2.18
C GLU A 61 -9.53 -11.64 3.28
N TYR A 62 -10.27 -10.61 2.87
CA TYR A 62 -10.81 -9.59 3.77
C TYR A 62 -12.33 -9.53 3.63
N SER A 63 -13.05 -9.56 4.76
CA SER A 63 -14.49 -9.36 4.81
C SER A 63 -14.91 -8.65 6.08
N LEU A 64 -15.95 -7.83 5.98
CA LEU A 64 -16.63 -7.28 7.14
C LEU A 64 -17.59 -8.31 7.71
N VAL A 65 -17.46 -8.60 9.01
CA VAL A 65 -18.30 -9.57 9.72
C VAL A 65 -18.86 -8.94 11.00
N LYS A 66 -19.97 -9.48 11.52
CA LYS A 66 -20.44 -9.15 12.87
C LYS A 66 -19.72 -10.02 13.89
N GLU A 67 -19.03 -9.39 14.82
CA GLU A 67 -18.39 -10.02 15.98
C GLU A 67 -18.76 -9.21 17.23
N ASP A 68 -19.25 -9.87 18.28
CA ASP A 68 -19.62 -9.23 19.55
C ASP A 68 -20.50 -7.98 19.39
N GLY A 69 -21.48 -8.05 18.48
CA GLY A 69 -22.42 -6.96 18.21
C GLY A 69 -21.86 -5.77 17.43
N ARG A 70 -20.62 -5.83 16.92
CA ARG A 70 -20.00 -4.76 16.12
C ARG A 70 -19.48 -5.30 14.79
N THR A 71 -19.59 -4.51 13.72
CA THR A 71 -18.92 -4.85 12.46
C THR A 71 -17.41 -4.68 12.63
N VAL A 72 -16.65 -5.70 12.23
CA VAL A 72 -15.18 -5.74 12.27
C VAL A 72 -14.63 -6.25 10.94
N ILE A 73 -13.36 -5.96 10.68
CA ILE A 73 -12.63 -6.58 9.57
C ILE A 73 -12.11 -7.95 10.00
N LEU A 74 -12.50 -9.00 9.28
CA LEU A 74 -11.90 -10.31 9.34
C LEU A 74 -10.82 -10.40 8.26
N ALA A 75 -9.63 -10.83 8.66
CA ALA A 75 -8.51 -11.10 7.77
C ALA A 75 -8.17 -12.59 7.83
N SER A 76 -8.41 -13.32 6.73
CA SER A 76 -8.07 -14.74 6.61
C SER A 76 -6.79 -14.88 5.81
N ALA A 77 -5.69 -15.14 6.50
CA ALA A 77 -4.36 -15.28 5.91
C ALA A 77 -3.90 -16.74 5.92
N ASN A 78 -3.57 -17.28 4.75
CA ASN A 78 -3.03 -18.64 4.60
C ASN A 78 -1.91 -18.62 3.56
N GLY A 79 -0.66 -18.58 4.06
CA GLY A 79 0.53 -18.40 3.21
C GLY A 79 0.49 -17.10 2.40
N SER A 80 -0.22 -16.08 2.90
CA SER A 80 -0.48 -14.82 2.22
C SER A 80 0.32 -13.67 2.82
N ALA A 81 0.53 -12.62 2.01
CA ALA A 81 1.17 -11.38 2.44
C ALA A 81 0.53 -10.20 1.70
N SER A 82 -0.44 -9.57 2.36
CA SER A 82 -1.11 -8.35 1.89
C SER A 82 -1.57 -7.53 3.08
N GLY A 83 -2.01 -6.30 2.84
CA GLY A 83 -2.57 -5.40 3.83
C GLY A 83 -3.79 -4.67 3.29
N LEU A 84 -4.48 -3.98 4.20
CA LEU A 84 -5.41 -2.91 3.85
C LEU A 84 -4.75 -1.58 4.19
N SER A 85 -4.90 -0.60 3.31
CA SER A 85 -4.35 0.74 3.48
C SER A 85 -5.39 1.80 3.16
N GLN A 86 -5.31 2.93 3.86
CA GLN A 86 -6.11 4.12 3.60
C GLN A 86 -5.20 5.34 3.69
N ASP A 87 -5.21 6.17 2.66
CA ASP A 87 -4.48 7.44 2.68
C ASP A 87 -5.34 8.50 3.38
N VAL A 88 -4.76 9.14 4.40
CA VAL A 88 -5.43 10.15 5.20
C VAL A 88 -4.54 11.39 5.36
N ARG A 89 -5.16 12.55 5.51
CA ARG A 89 -4.52 13.81 5.89
C ARG A 89 -5.18 14.31 7.17
N VAL A 90 -4.58 13.92 8.29
CA VAL A 90 -5.04 14.23 9.64
C VAL A 90 -4.16 15.35 10.22
N ASP A 91 -4.76 16.37 10.83
CA ASP A 91 -4.02 17.31 11.66
C ASP A 91 -3.77 16.69 13.03
N THR A 92 -2.53 16.30 13.29
CA THR A 92 -2.15 15.64 14.55
C THR A 92 -2.19 16.58 15.76
N ARG A 93 -2.31 17.90 15.56
CA ARG A 93 -2.55 18.86 16.65
C ARG A 93 -3.99 18.81 17.14
N GLU A 94 -4.93 18.47 16.25
CA GLU A 94 -6.34 18.28 16.57
C GLU A 94 -6.63 16.83 16.98
N PHE A 95 -5.99 15.85 16.33
CA PHE A 95 -6.15 14.42 16.57
C PHE A 95 -4.81 13.75 16.94
N PRO A 96 -4.32 13.94 18.18
CA PRO A 96 -3.00 13.44 18.59
C PRO A 96 -2.96 11.96 18.92
N LEU A 97 -4.11 11.28 18.98
CA LEU A 97 -4.23 9.90 19.42
C LEU A 97 -4.76 9.00 18.31
N LEU A 98 -4.02 7.92 18.03
CA LEU A 98 -4.49 6.79 17.24
C LEU A 98 -4.89 5.65 18.18
N SER A 99 -6.11 5.13 18.02
CA SER A 99 -6.61 4.02 18.82
C SER A 99 -7.13 2.91 17.93
N TRP A 100 -6.83 1.67 18.30
CA TRP A 100 -7.25 0.49 17.58
C TRP A 100 -7.52 -0.66 18.54
N ARG A 101 -8.16 -1.69 18.00
CA ARG A 101 -8.37 -2.96 18.68
C ARG A 101 -8.30 -4.06 17.63
N TRP A 102 -7.78 -5.19 18.01
CA TRP A 102 -7.77 -6.40 17.19
C TRP A 102 -8.06 -7.61 18.06
N LYS A 103 -8.37 -8.73 17.42
CA LYS A 103 -8.51 -10.03 18.06
C LYS A 103 -7.61 -10.99 17.29
N VAL A 104 -6.66 -11.60 17.99
CA VAL A 104 -5.75 -12.61 17.45
C VAL A 104 -6.04 -13.91 18.19
N PRO A 105 -6.70 -14.90 17.56
CA PRO A 105 -7.11 -16.12 18.26
C PRO A 105 -5.93 -17.05 18.55
N GLU A 106 -4.88 -17.02 17.73
CA GLU A 106 -3.70 -17.87 17.85
C GLU A 106 -2.46 -17.12 17.34
N LEU A 107 -1.31 -17.41 17.95
CA LEU A 107 -0.02 -16.90 17.50
C LEU A 107 0.64 -17.87 16.51
N ILE A 108 1.62 -17.38 15.74
CA ILE A 108 2.30 -18.19 14.74
C ILE A 108 3.39 -19.02 15.42
N ALA A 109 3.24 -20.34 15.41
CA ALA A 109 4.19 -21.25 16.02
C ALA A 109 5.59 -21.10 15.40
N GLY A 110 6.59 -20.81 16.24
CA GLY A 110 7.98 -20.66 15.81
C GLY A 110 8.34 -19.31 15.18
N ALA A 111 7.38 -18.39 15.07
CA ALA A 111 7.66 -17.00 14.68
C ALA A 111 8.48 -16.28 15.75
N ASP A 112 9.44 -15.48 15.28
CA ASP A 112 10.39 -14.73 16.09
C ASP A 112 10.95 -13.57 15.26
N ASN A 113 10.49 -12.34 15.53
CA ASN A 113 10.87 -11.17 14.76
C ASN A 113 12.29 -10.67 15.04
N THR A 114 13.01 -11.25 16.02
CA THR A 114 14.44 -10.99 16.22
C THR A 114 15.31 -11.74 15.22
N ARG A 115 14.75 -12.73 14.51
CA ARG A 115 15.47 -13.57 13.54
C ARG A 115 14.87 -13.41 12.14
N ARG A 116 15.66 -12.88 11.20
CA ARG A 116 15.26 -12.60 9.81
C ARG A 116 14.54 -13.75 9.09
N ASN A 117 14.91 -15.01 9.35
CA ASN A 117 14.32 -16.18 8.70
C ASN A 117 13.07 -16.74 9.40
N ARG A 118 12.65 -16.13 10.51
CA ARG A 118 11.47 -16.48 11.29
C ARG A 118 10.61 -15.25 11.62
N GLU A 119 10.88 -14.13 10.96
CA GLU A 119 10.12 -12.89 11.08
C GLU A 119 8.72 -13.12 10.53
N ASP A 120 7.76 -13.23 11.44
CA ASP A 120 6.35 -13.35 11.11
C ASP A 120 5.49 -12.81 12.26
N SER A 121 4.29 -12.35 11.93
CA SER A 121 3.34 -11.81 12.91
C SER A 121 1.91 -11.91 12.37
N PRO A 122 0.95 -12.37 13.20
CA PRO A 122 -0.45 -12.52 12.79
C PRO A 122 -1.13 -11.19 12.45
N VAL A 123 -0.64 -10.07 13.01
CA VAL A 123 -1.17 -8.73 12.71
C VAL A 123 -0.09 -7.67 12.85
N ARG A 124 -0.04 -6.76 11.87
CA ARG A 124 0.80 -5.57 11.88
C ARG A 124 -0.06 -4.34 11.64
N MET A 125 0.18 -3.30 12.42
CA MET A 125 -0.31 -1.95 12.16
C MET A 125 0.84 -1.08 11.68
N ILE A 126 0.68 -0.54 10.48
CA ILE A 126 1.70 0.27 9.82
C ILE A 126 1.14 1.68 9.67
N VAL A 127 1.84 2.66 10.21
CA VAL A 127 1.54 4.08 10.03
C VAL A 127 2.70 4.70 9.27
N THR A 128 2.45 5.13 8.05
CA THR A 128 3.44 5.80 7.21
C THR A 128 3.22 7.30 7.24
N PHE A 129 4.31 8.05 7.24
CA PHE A 129 4.31 9.51 7.25
C PHE A 129 4.89 10.01 5.94
N GLN A 130 4.20 10.96 5.32
CA GLN A 130 4.79 11.79 4.28
C GLN A 130 5.57 12.93 4.95
N GLY A 131 6.64 13.39 4.31
CA GLY A 131 7.53 14.38 4.90
C GLY A 131 8.58 14.90 3.93
N ASP A 132 9.44 15.77 4.43
CA ASP A 132 10.46 16.43 3.64
C ASP A 132 11.68 15.52 3.42
N THR A 133 11.68 14.81 2.29
CA THR A 133 12.74 13.89 1.89
C THR A 133 14.07 14.60 1.57
N SER A 134 14.10 15.93 1.47
CA SER A 134 15.38 16.66 1.36
C SER A 134 16.25 16.52 2.60
N LYS A 135 15.63 16.22 3.75
CA LYS A 135 16.30 15.98 5.04
C LYS A 135 16.98 14.61 5.14
N TRP A 136 16.72 13.70 4.20
CA TRP A 136 17.37 12.39 4.17
C TRP A 136 18.86 12.51 3.84
N SER A 137 19.63 11.47 4.19
CA SER A 137 21.01 11.36 3.70
C SER A 137 21.03 11.19 2.17
N PHE A 138 22.19 11.41 1.55
CA PHE A 138 22.33 11.17 0.11
C PHE A 138 22.07 9.69 -0.24
N GLU A 139 22.57 8.77 0.59
CA GLU A 139 22.41 7.32 0.40
C GLU A 139 20.94 6.90 0.44
N ASP A 140 20.18 7.42 1.42
CA ASP A 140 18.74 7.14 1.54
C ASP A 140 17.95 7.65 0.33
N ARG A 141 18.26 8.86 -0.15
CA ARG A 141 17.62 9.41 -1.37
C ARG A 141 17.94 8.58 -2.59
N LEU A 142 19.19 8.14 -2.74
CA LEU A 142 19.61 7.29 -3.85
C LEU A 142 18.93 5.93 -3.81
N PHE A 143 18.84 5.31 -2.63
CA PHE A 143 18.13 4.05 -2.43
C PHE A 143 16.63 4.21 -2.71
N ALA A 144 15.98 5.25 -2.18
CA ALA A 144 14.57 5.53 -2.43
C ALA A 144 14.26 5.76 -3.91
N SER A 145 15.13 6.49 -4.63
CA SER A 145 15.00 6.69 -6.07
C SER A 145 15.09 5.37 -6.85
N GLN A 146 16.03 4.49 -6.49
CA GLN A 146 16.14 3.17 -7.10
C GLN A 146 14.90 2.31 -6.82
N MET A 147 14.43 2.29 -5.57
CA MET A 147 13.22 1.56 -5.19
C MET A 147 11.98 2.05 -5.92
N LYS A 148 11.80 3.37 -6.05
CA LYS A 148 10.70 3.98 -6.82
C LYS A 148 10.75 3.58 -8.29
N MET A 149 11.94 3.56 -8.89
CA MET A 149 12.11 3.14 -10.28
C MET A 149 11.78 1.65 -10.50
N LEU A 150 12.20 0.78 -9.56
CA LEU A 150 12.00 -0.66 -9.67
C LEU A 150 10.56 -1.11 -9.36
N THR A 151 9.93 -0.46 -8.39
CA THR A 151 8.65 -0.92 -7.82
C THR A 151 7.47 -0.02 -8.16
N GLY A 152 7.72 1.21 -8.60
CA GLY A 152 6.72 2.27 -8.72
C GLY A 152 6.24 2.82 -7.37
N TYR A 153 6.72 2.28 -6.25
CA TYR A 153 6.32 2.69 -4.90
C TYR A 153 7.20 3.83 -4.40
N GLU A 154 6.56 4.91 -3.95
CA GLU A 154 7.25 6.01 -3.29
C GLU A 154 7.43 5.68 -1.81
N MET A 155 8.69 5.66 -1.35
CA MET A 155 8.99 5.33 0.03
C MET A 155 8.46 6.41 0.97
N PRO A 156 7.80 6.03 2.08
CA PRO A 156 7.35 7.00 3.07
C PRO A 156 8.55 7.67 3.75
N TYR A 157 8.34 8.90 4.23
CA TYR A 157 9.36 9.67 4.97
C TYR A 157 9.78 8.96 6.26
N ALA A 158 8.79 8.44 6.99
CA ALA A 158 8.97 7.65 8.20
C ALA A 158 7.86 6.62 8.32
N THR A 159 8.12 5.56 9.08
CA THR A 159 7.15 4.48 9.34
C THR A 159 7.19 4.13 10.82
N LEU A 160 6.01 4.05 11.44
CA LEU A 160 5.81 3.37 12.72
C LEU A 160 5.14 2.03 12.43
N MET A 161 5.65 0.98 13.05
CA MET A 161 5.08 -0.36 12.92
C MET A 161 4.86 -0.95 14.30
N TYR A 162 3.62 -1.35 14.56
CA TYR A 162 3.26 -2.13 15.74
C TYR A 162 2.97 -3.55 15.28
N ILE A 163 3.65 -4.51 15.87
CA ILE A 163 3.47 -5.93 15.58
C ILE A 163 2.92 -6.61 16.83
N TRP A 164 2.05 -7.59 16.62
CA TRP A 164 1.71 -8.55 17.68
C TRP A 164 2.54 -9.81 17.47
N GLU A 165 3.26 -10.26 18.48
CA GLU A 165 4.14 -11.44 18.38
C GLU A 165 4.16 -12.27 19.67
N ASN A 166 4.95 -13.36 19.65
CA ASN A 166 5.16 -14.30 20.75
C ASN A 166 6.05 -13.73 21.87
#